data_AF-F6BCM4-F1
#
_entry.id   AF-F6BCM4-F1
#
_cell.length_a   1.000
_cell.length_b   1.000
_cell.length_c   1.000
_cell.angle_alpha   90.00
_cell.angle_beta   90.00
_cell.angle_gamma   90.00
#
_symmetry.space_group_name_H-M   'P 1'
#
loop_
_entity.id
_entity.type
_entity.pdbx_description
1 polymer ?
#
loop_
_entity_poly.entity_id
_entity_poly.type
_entity_poly.pdbx_seq_one_letter_code
_entity_poly.pdbx_strand_id
1 'polypeptide(L)' 'MEDEKKIKKLLHLLEHTEEHFEIIINLMKELNLNAEGYEKLYDTLKNENEKLKKELSN' A
#
# COMPACT_ATOMS: atom_id res chain seq x y z
N MET A 1 21.35 10.34 7.64
CA MET A 1 22.24 9.67 6.65
C MET A 1 22.04 8.16 6.52
N GLU A 2 21.84 7.38 7.58
CA GLU A 2 21.40 5.96 7.46
C GLU A 2 19.89 5.81 7.63
N ASP A 3 19.32 6.50 8.62
CA ASP A 3 17.88 6.45 8.89
C ASP A 3 17.05 7.06 7.75
N GLU A 4 17.51 8.15 7.13
CA GLU A 4 16.88 8.71 5.92
C GLU A 4 16.83 7.69 4.76
N LYS A 5 17.86 6.84 4.60
CA LYS A 5 17.86 5.79 3.57
C LYS A 5 16.84 4.71 3.93
N LYS A 6 16.74 4.33 5.21
CA LYS A 6 15.74 3.37 5.70
C LYS A 6 14.32 3.91 5.51
N ILE A 7 14.09 5.19 5.80
CA ILE A 7 12.81 5.87 5.61
C ILE A 7 12.43 5.89 4.12
N LYS A 8 13.34 6.30 3.23
CA LYS A 8 13.08 6.27 1.78
C LYS A 8 12.76 4.86 1.28
N LYS A 9 13.51 3.85 1.74
CA LYS A 9 13.25 2.45 1.40
C LYS A 9 11.87 2.00 1.89
N LEU A 10 11.50 2.37 3.11
CA LEU A 10 10.19 2.06 3.67
C LEU A 10 9.08 2.68 2.82
N LEU A 11 9.13 3.99 2.57
CA LEU A 11 8.12 4.69 1.78
C LEU A 11 7.94 4.09 0.38
N HIS A 12 9.05 3.72 -0.27
CA HIS A 12 9.03 3.07 -1.58
C HIS A 12 8.40 1.67 -1.55
N LEU A 13 8.67 0.88 -0.50
CA LEU A 13 8.05 -0.42 -0.31
C LEU A 13 6.54 -0.30 -0.06
N LEU A 14 6.11 0.72 0.67
CA LEU A 14 4.68 0.98 0.92
C LEU A 14 3.95 1.30 -0.40
N GLU A 15 4.51 2.18 -1.21
CA GLU A 15 3.98 2.54 -2.54
C GLU A 15 3.89 1.31 -3.46
N HIS A 16 4.95 0.52 -3.58
CA HIS A 16 4.90 -0.71 -4.37
C HIS A 16 3.90 -1.74 -3.84
N THR A 17 3.70 -1.80 -2.52
CA THR A 17 2.69 -2.70 -1.94
C THR A 17 1.28 -2.23 -2.33
N GLU A 18 1.01 -0.92 -2.32
CA GLU A 18 -0.24 -0.34 -2.82
C GLU A 18 -0.47 -0.69 -4.30
N GLU A 19 0.54 -0.51 -5.17
CA GLU A 19 0.49 -0.89 -6.59
C GLU A 19 0.19 -2.39 -6.79
N HIS A 20 0.84 -3.26 -6.00
CA HIS A 20 0.59 -4.70 -6.07
C HIS A 20 -0.83 -5.05 -5.67
N PHE A 21 -1.41 -4.40 -4.66
CA PHE A 21 -2.81 -4.60 -4.28
C PHE A 21 -3.77 -4.17 -5.40
N GLU A 22 -3.53 -3.03 -6.04
CA GLU A 22 -4.33 -2.56 -7.18
C GLU A 22 -4.30 -3.56 -8.34
N ILE A 23 -3.11 -4.08 -8.68
CA ILE A 23 -2.95 -5.12 -9.72
C ILE A 23 -3.76 -6.37 -9.36
N ILE A 24 -3.66 -6.85 -8.11
CA ILE A 24 -4.38 -8.04 -7.65
C ILE A 24 -5.90 -7.81 -7.77
N ILE A 25 -6.41 -6.68 -7.27
CA ILE A 25 -7.83 -6.34 -7.32
C ILE A 25 -8.32 -6.28 -8.77
N ASN A 26 -7.54 -5.66 -9.67
CA ASN A 26 -7.90 -5.57 -11.08
C ASN A 26 -7.93 -6.95 -11.75
N LEU A 27 -6.91 -7.80 -11.52
CA LEU A 27 -6.90 -9.17 -12.03
C LEU A 27 -8.08 -9.99 -11.49
N MET A 28 -8.45 -9.83 -10.22
CA MET A 28 -9.64 -10.48 -9.67
C MET A 28 -10.91 -10.04 -10.40
N LYS A 29 -11.07 -8.74 -10.67
CA LYS A 29 -12.22 -8.21 -11.42
C LYS A 29 -12.25 -8.72 -12.87
N GLU A 30 -11.10 -8.73 -13.56
CA GLU A 30 -10.97 -9.28 -14.91
C GLU A 30 -11.36 -10.77 -14.98
N LEU A 31 -11.06 -11.53 -13.93
CA LEU A 31 -11.41 -12.95 -13.80
C LEU A 31 -12.85 -13.18 -13.27
N ASN A 32 -13.67 -12.13 -13.12
CA ASN A 32 -15.01 -12.19 -12.51
C ASN A 32 -15.03 -12.81 -11.10
N LEU A 33 -13.96 -12.61 -10.31
CA LEU A 33 -13.87 -13.02 -8.92
C LEU A 33 -14.36 -11.90 -7.98
N ASN A 34 -14.85 -12.27 -6.80
CA ASN A 34 -15.21 -11.29 -5.78
C ASN A 34 -13.95 -10.67 -5.14
N ALA A 35 -13.71 -9.38 -5.41
CA ALA A 35 -12.56 -8.63 -4.90
C ALA A 35 -12.85 -7.83 -3.60
N GLU A 36 -14.07 -7.85 -3.07
CA GLU A 36 -14.48 -6.98 -1.95
C GLU A 36 -13.58 -7.09 -0.71
N GLY A 37 -13.13 -8.32 -0.40
CA GLY A 37 -12.20 -8.55 0.72
C GLY A 37 -10.83 -7.89 0.50
N TYR A 38 -10.32 -7.92 -0.73
CA TYR A 38 -9.05 -7.30 -1.09
C TYR A 38 -9.16 -5.77 -1.16
N GLU A 39 -10.30 -5.23 -1.63
CA GLU A 39 -10.57 -3.79 -1.61
C GLU A 39 -10.55 -3.24 -0.18
N LYS A 40 -11.21 -3.91 0.77
CA LYS A 40 -11.19 -3.51 2.19
C LYS A 40 -9.79 -3.56 2.79
N LEU A 41 -8.99 -4.56 2.43
CA LEU A 41 -7.59 -4.66 2.87
C LEU A 41 -6.74 -3.53 2.28
N TYR A 42 -6.92 -3.22 1.01
CA TYR A 42 -6.24 -2.10 0.35
C TYR A 42 -6.58 -0.76 0.99
N ASP A 43 -7.86 -0.49 1.28
CA ASP A 43 -8.28 0.73 1.98
C ASP A 43 -7.65 0.83 3.38
N THR A 44 -7.59 -0.29 4.10
CA THR A 44 -6.95 -0.35 5.42
C THR A 44 -5.44 -0.07 5.31
N LEU A 45 -4.76 -0.72 4.36
CA LEU A 45 -3.34 -0.51 4.07
C LEU A 45 -3.05 0.97 3.76
N LYS A 46 -3.85 1.58 2.88
CA LYS A 46 -3.69 2.97 2.47
C LYS A 46 -3.83 3.93 3.66
N ASN A 47 -4.82 3.71 4.52
CA ASN A 47 -5.01 4.51 5.74
C ASN A 47 -3.82 4.38 6.71
N GLU A 48 -3.30 3.18 6.94
CA GLU A 48 -2.13 2.98 7.80
C GLU A 48 -0.86 3.59 7.19
N ASN A 49 -0.68 3.47 5.86
CA ASN A 49 0.43 4.10 5.15
C ASN A 49 0.39 5.62 5.25
N GLU A 50 -0.78 6.25 5.15
CA GLU A 50 -0.93 7.70 5.34
C GLU A 50 -0.60 8.15 6.77
N LYS A 51 -1.00 7.40 7.80
CA LYS A 51 -0.64 7.69 9.19
C LYS A 51 0.86 7.62 9.38
N LEU A 52 1.48 6.55 8.90
CA LEU A 52 2.93 6.36 8.99
C LEU A 52 3.70 7.46 8.22
N LYS A 53 3.23 7.86 7.03
CA LYS A 53 3.81 8.99 6.27
C LYS A 53 3.77 10.29 7.09
N LYS A 54 2.70 10.55 7.83
CA LYS A 54 2.59 11.73 8.72
C LYS A 54 3.55 11.64 9.90
N GLU A 55 3.69 10.47 10.52
CA GLU A 55 4.63 10.25 11.63
C GLU A 55 6.09 10.44 11.20
N LEU A 56 6.46 9.98 10.00
CA LEU A 56 7.79 10.13 9.43
C LEU A 56 8.11 11.55 8.94
N SER A 57 7.10 12.41 8.81
CA SER A 57 7.25 13.81 8.38
C SER A 57 7.34 14.81 9.55
N ASN A 58 7.09 14.34 10.77
CA ASN A 58 7.24 15.10 12.03
C ASN A 58 8.61 14.83 12.66
#